data_AF-A0A8J9RD90-F1
#
_entry.id   AF-A0A8J9RD90-F1
#
_cell.length_a   1.000
_cell.length_b   1.000
_cell.length_c   1.000
_cell.angle_alpha   90.00
_cell.angle_beta   90.00
_cell.angle_gamma   90.00
#
_symmetry.space_group_name_H-M   'P 1'
#
loop_
_entity.id
_entity.type
_entity.pdbx_description
1 polymer ?
#
loop_
_entity_poly.entity_id
_entity_poly.type
_entity_poly.pdbx_seq_one_letter_code
_entity_poly.pdbx_strand_id
1 'polypeptide(L)'
;MEHANGTTFPKETARECLSALRSFQEQFVGSESQVEALRAVAGWLERFERGSFSEDEEPLDENSRVYLQSYRDQFTRFSLFERGHGELVGDSPKIAGINRERSGQWRNPALAAELEKVDDWDAFDVFKVAALTGGRPLEPVAMAVLNCFDLISKLRLPEKKVQNFLRGVEDAYLNNPYHNSTHAADVVQGLAALFANNPFTAQLTDLEMLSMILACVIHDVGHPGVTNEYLINTNADSALLYNDQSINENGHAAVGMQLLRKSSNNFIEALPDEEYRFVRRTIIGIVLATDMVGHAKLVKDTTANLRQLGPDLQTWPEEKKQRALQMIVHCCDIGNPAKPLEYSLQWTERIMAENFAQGDRERRENLPVSPLCDRDRVDVPKSQLTFLEYVMRPCFEALRAFAPETAAIALRNIEVGRRHWEEQPRRHASSTLFPLDDLR
;
A
#
# COMPACT_ATOMS: atom_id res chain seq x y z
N MET A 1 -26.70 -16.37 -8.53
CA MET A 1 -26.18 -17.71 -8.21
C MET A 1 -27.24 -18.63 -7.64
N GLU A 2 -28.05 -18.18 -6.68
CA GLU A 2 -29.20 -18.95 -6.17
C GLU A 2 -30.15 -19.43 -7.28
N HIS A 3 -30.56 -18.54 -8.18
CA HIS A 3 -31.36 -18.90 -9.35
C HIS A 3 -30.69 -19.96 -10.25
N ALA A 4 -29.38 -19.85 -10.48
CA ALA A 4 -28.61 -20.81 -11.29
C ALA A 4 -28.46 -22.18 -10.61
N ASN A 5 -28.62 -22.23 -9.29
CA ASN A 5 -28.55 -23.44 -8.48
C ASN A 5 -29.95 -24.03 -8.17
N GLY A 6 -31.00 -23.51 -8.82
CA GLY A 6 -32.38 -23.98 -8.62
C GLY A 6 -32.97 -23.65 -7.24
N THR A 7 -32.35 -22.76 -6.48
CA THR A 7 -32.93 -22.26 -5.22
C THR A 7 -33.84 -21.07 -5.47
N THR A 8 -34.88 -20.92 -4.66
CA THR A 8 -35.86 -19.84 -4.78
C THR A 8 -35.21 -18.49 -4.47
N PHE A 9 -34.94 -17.71 -5.51
CA PHE A 9 -34.53 -16.31 -5.39
C PHE A 9 -35.80 -15.42 -5.33
N PRO A 10 -36.16 -14.82 -4.18
CA PRO A 10 -37.43 -14.11 -4.04
C PRO A 10 -37.48 -12.84 -4.90
N LYS A 11 -38.64 -12.56 -5.50
CA LYS A 11 -38.84 -11.32 -6.31
C LYS A 11 -38.63 -10.05 -5.49
N GLU A 12 -38.90 -10.09 -4.19
CA GLU A 12 -38.69 -8.96 -3.28
C GLU A 12 -37.19 -8.66 -3.11
N THR A 13 -36.37 -9.69 -2.92
CA THR A 13 -34.91 -9.57 -2.89
C THR A 13 -34.36 -9.02 -4.21
N ALA A 14 -34.91 -9.45 -5.35
CA ALA A 14 -34.52 -8.91 -6.66
C ALA A 14 -34.80 -7.40 -6.78
N ARG A 15 -35.92 -6.91 -6.22
CA ARG A 15 -36.25 -5.47 -6.19
C ARG A 15 -35.31 -4.67 -5.31
N GLU A 16 -34.99 -5.18 -4.14
CA GLU A 16 -34.04 -4.53 -3.21
C GLU A 16 -32.65 -4.44 -3.84
N CYS A 17 -32.17 -5.52 -4.45
CA CYS A 17 -30.91 -5.53 -5.18
C CYS A 17 -30.92 -4.53 -6.34
N LEU A 18 -32.00 -4.47 -7.12
CA LEU A 18 -32.11 -3.54 -8.25
C LEU A 18 -32.10 -2.08 -7.79
N SER A 19 -32.80 -1.77 -6.68
CA SER A 19 -32.82 -0.43 -6.09
C SER A 19 -31.43 -0.02 -5.62
N ALA A 20 -30.71 -0.91 -4.93
CA ALA A 20 -29.35 -0.66 -4.48
C ALA A 20 -28.38 -0.46 -5.66
N LEU A 21 -28.50 -1.30 -6.68
CA LEU A 21 -27.64 -1.26 -7.87
C LEU A 21 -27.82 0.03 -8.68
N ARG A 22 -29.04 0.55 -8.82
CA ARG A 22 -29.30 1.82 -9.49
C ARG A 22 -28.68 3.00 -8.75
N SER A 23 -28.83 3.04 -7.43
CA SER A 23 -28.18 4.07 -6.59
C SER A 23 -26.65 4.01 -6.68
N PHE A 24 -26.10 2.80 -6.83
CA PHE A 24 -24.66 2.58 -7.00
C PHE A 24 -24.17 3.03 -8.38
N GLN A 25 -24.89 2.68 -9.46
CA GLN A 25 -24.55 3.05 -10.84
C GLN A 25 -24.45 4.56 -11.08
N GLU A 26 -25.28 5.36 -10.39
CA GLU A 26 -25.24 6.83 -10.49
C GLU A 26 -23.95 7.45 -9.92
N GLN A 27 -23.26 6.73 -9.02
CA GLN A 27 -22.07 7.20 -8.30
C GLN A 27 -20.80 6.43 -8.70
N PHE A 28 -20.94 5.36 -9.47
CA PHE A 28 -19.86 4.46 -9.84
C PHE A 28 -18.97 5.07 -10.93
N VAL A 29 -17.67 5.20 -10.63
CA VAL A 29 -16.63 5.60 -11.59
C VAL A 29 -15.65 4.43 -11.73
N GLY A 30 -15.84 3.63 -12.76
CA GLY A 30 -15.02 2.45 -13.08
C GLY A 30 -14.74 2.33 -14.58
N SER A 31 -14.05 1.28 -15.00
CA SER A 31 -13.78 1.01 -16.41
C SER A 31 -15.07 0.74 -17.20
N GLU A 32 -15.04 0.94 -18.51
CA GLU A 32 -16.19 0.70 -19.40
C GLU A 32 -16.75 -0.73 -19.26
N SER A 33 -15.86 -1.72 -19.12
CA SER A 33 -16.21 -3.12 -18.86
C SER A 33 -16.96 -3.33 -17.53
N GLN A 34 -16.60 -2.60 -16.46
CA GLN A 34 -17.29 -2.69 -15.17
C GLN A 34 -18.68 -2.05 -15.23
N VAL A 35 -18.80 -0.94 -15.94
CA VAL A 35 -20.10 -0.28 -16.18
C VAL A 35 -21.02 -1.18 -17.00
N GLU A 36 -20.50 -1.88 -18.01
CA GLU A 36 -21.26 -2.85 -18.82
C GLU A 36 -21.72 -4.06 -17.99
N ALA A 37 -20.85 -4.64 -17.16
CA ALA A 37 -21.22 -5.74 -16.27
C ALA A 37 -22.35 -5.34 -15.29
N LEU A 38 -22.26 -4.16 -14.69
CA LEU A 38 -23.32 -3.64 -13.81
C LEU A 38 -24.64 -3.45 -14.56
N ARG A 39 -24.61 -2.96 -15.81
CA ARG A 39 -25.82 -2.84 -16.64
C ARG A 39 -26.43 -4.21 -16.98
N ALA A 40 -25.60 -5.21 -17.25
CA ALA A 40 -26.05 -6.57 -17.53
C ALA A 40 -26.77 -7.18 -16.31
N VAL A 41 -26.22 -6.97 -15.11
CA VAL A 41 -26.85 -7.40 -13.84
C VAL A 41 -28.15 -6.66 -13.57
N ALA A 42 -28.20 -5.34 -13.79
CA ALA A 42 -29.41 -4.54 -13.64
C ALA A 42 -30.53 -5.05 -14.57
N GLY A 43 -30.19 -5.24 -15.85
CA GLY A 43 -31.13 -5.75 -16.85
C GLY A 43 -31.63 -7.15 -16.53
N TRP A 44 -30.77 -8.01 -15.98
CA TRP A 44 -31.15 -9.34 -15.54
C TRP A 44 -32.15 -9.29 -14.36
N LEU A 45 -31.88 -8.48 -13.33
CA LEU A 45 -32.76 -8.31 -12.17
C LEU A 45 -34.14 -7.73 -12.56
N GLU A 46 -34.16 -6.77 -13.50
CA GLU A 46 -35.40 -6.19 -14.03
C GLU A 46 -36.27 -7.23 -14.75
N ARG A 47 -35.67 -8.09 -15.59
CA ARG A 47 -36.40 -9.15 -16.28
C ARG A 47 -36.89 -10.22 -15.31
N PHE A 48 -36.06 -10.59 -14.34
CA PHE A 48 -36.41 -11.54 -13.28
C PHE A 48 -37.61 -11.05 -12.45
N GLU A 49 -37.59 -9.78 -12.02
CA GLU A 49 -38.69 -9.15 -11.28
C GLU A 49 -40.01 -9.22 -12.08
N ARG A 50 -39.96 -8.84 -13.36
CA ARG A 50 -41.11 -8.81 -14.27
C ARG A 50 -41.64 -10.20 -14.64
N GLY A 51 -40.91 -11.27 -14.31
CA GLY A 51 -41.29 -12.64 -14.65
C GLY A 51 -41.21 -12.95 -16.14
N SER A 52 -40.46 -12.15 -16.91
CA SER A 52 -40.22 -12.32 -18.34
C SER A 52 -38.92 -13.10 -18.55
N PHE A 53 -38.81 -14.29 -17.97
CA PHE A 53 -37.64 -15.16 -18.04
C PHE A 53 -38.00 -16.39 -18.88
N SER A 54 -37.28 -16.61 -19.98
CA SER A 54 -37.38 -17.84 -20.78
C SER A 54 -36.50 -18.92 -20.18
N GLU A 55 -36.93 -20.19 -20.19
CA GLU A 55 -36.07 -21.32 -19.77
C GLU A 55 -34.81 -21.47 -20.66
N ASP A 56 -34.83 -20.86 -21.85
CA ASP A 56 -33.73 -20.88 -22.82
C ASP A 56 -32.83 -19.61 -22.81
N GLU A 57 -33.03 -18.66 -21.89
CA GLU A 57 -32.18 -17.45 -21.82
C GLU A 57 -30.81 -17.78 -21.18
N GLU A 58 -29.73 -17.44 -21.91
CA GLU A 58 -28.37 -17.60 -21.38
C GLU A 58 -28.19 -16.81 -20.07
N PRO A 59 -27.63 -17.44 -19.04
CA PRO A 59 -27.33 -16.76 -17.79
C PRO A 59 -26.31 -15.64 -18.00
N LEU A 60 -26.22 -14.70 -17.03
CA LEU A 60 -25.23 -13.59 -17.02
C LEU A 60 -23.91 -14.03 -17.64
N ASP A 61 -23.37 -13.20 -18.53
CA ASP A 61 -22.13 -13.51 -19.24
C ASP A 61 -20.99 -13.79 -18.25
N GLU A 62 -19.97 -14.50 -18.72
CA GLU A 62 -18.87 -14.98 -17.89
C GLU A 62 -18.17 -13.85 -17.12
N ASN A 63 -18.01 -12.68 -17.72
CA ASN A 63 -17.41 -11.52 -17.05
C ASN A 63 -18.32 -10.98 -15.94
N SER A 64 -19.62 -10.86 -16.20
CA SER A 64 -20.60 -10.45 -15.18
C SER A 64 -20.70 -11.44 -14.02
N ARG A 65 -20.55 -12.75 -14.29
CA ARG A 65 -20.53 -13.80 -13.25
C ARG A 65 -19.28 -13.73 -12.39
N VAL A 66 -18.11 -13.59 -13.00
CA VAL A 66 -16.82 -13.43 -12.31
C VAL A 66 -16.87 -12.18 -11.44
N TYR A 67 -17.44 -11.09 -11.94
CA TYR A 67 -17.59 -9.84 -11.19
C TYR A 67 -18.56 -9.97 -9.99
N LEU A 68 -19.68 -10.68 -10.14
CA LEU A 68 -20.58 -10.93 -9.03
C LEU A 68 -20.01 -11.91 -7.99
N GLN A 69 -19.16 -12.84 -8.41
CA GLN A 69 -18.44 -13.75 -7.51
C GLN A 69 -17.44 -12.96 -6.67
N SER A 70 -16.62 -12.08 -7.28
CA SER A 70 -15.68 -11.24 -6.53
C SER A 70 -16.38 -10.34 -5.51
N TYR A 71 -17.54 -9.79 -5.85
CA TYR A 71 -18.34 -8.98 -4.92
C TYR A 71 -18.92 -9.80 -3.75
N ARG A 72 -19.39 -11.02 -4.01
CA ARG A 72 -19.87 -11.94 -2.97
C ARG A 72 -18.72 -12.34 -2.03
N ASP A 73 -17.55 -12.63 -2.56
CA ASP A 73 -16.42 -13.12 -1.78
C ASP A 73 -15.86 -12.02 -0.87
N GLN A 74 -15.91 -10.76 -1.31
CA GLN A 74 -15.63 -9.59 -0.48
C GLN A 74 -16.65 -9.43 0.66
N PHE A 75 -17.94 -9.67 0.42
CA PHE A 75 -19.00 -9.46 1.41
C PHE A 75 -19.15 -10.61 2.42
N THR A 76 -18.92 -11.86 2.00
CA THR A 76 -19.05 -13.04 2.86
C THR A 76 -17.94 -13.10 3.92
N ARG A 77 -16.78 -12.49 3.64
CA ARG A 77 -15.68 -12.31 4.59
C ARG A 77 -16.02 -11.32 5.72
N PHE A 78 -16.98 -10.42 5.48
CA PHE A 78 -17.43 -9.42 6.46
C PHE A 78 -18.33 -10.01 7.56
N SER A 79 -19.16 -11.02 7.25
CA SER A 79 -20.17 -11.54 8.19
C SER A 79 -19.64 -12.52 9.24
N LEU A 80 -18.39 -12.98 9.13
CA LEU A 80 -17.76 -13.88 10.11
C LEU A 80 -16.96 -13.13 11.18
N PHE A 81 -16.76 -11.82 11.03
CA PHE A 81 -15.86 -11.02 11.87
C PHE A 81 -16.51 -10.38 13.10
N GLU A 82 -17.85 -10.39 13.24
CA GLU A 82 -18.55 -9.76 14.38
C GLU A 82 -18.47 -10.54 15.71
N ARG A 83 -17.63 -11.57 15.83
CA ARG A 83 -17.51 -12.35 17.08
C ARG A 83 -16.08 -12.47 17.56
N GLY A 84 -15.55 -11.38 18.13
CA GLY A 84 -14.33 -11.48 18.93
C GLY A 84 -13.55 -10.19 19.15
N HIS A 85 -14.19 -9.10 19.58
CA HIS A 85 -13.45 -7.94 20.10
C HIS A 85 -13.22 -8.10 21.61
N GLY A 86 -11.98 -8.44 21.98
CA GLY A 86 -11.46 -8.19 23.33
C GLY A 86 -10.85 -6.78 23.37
N GLU A 87 -11.26 -5.99 24.36
CA GLU A 87 -10.75 -4.63 24.60
C GLU A 87 -9.26 -4.63 24.91
N LEU A 88 -8.48 -3.78 24.21
CA LEU A 88 -7.16 -3.37 24.63
C LEU A 88 -7.20 -1.87 24.96
N VAL A 89 -7.08 -1.58 26.26
CA VAL A 89 -6.99 -0.23 26.83
C VAL A 89 -5.51 0.12 27.03
N GLY A 90 -5.11 1.27 26.49
CA GLY A 90 -3.83 1.91 26.78
C GLY A 90 -3.75 3.25 26.04
N ASP A 91 -4.04 4.35 26.75
CA ASP A 91 -3.95 5.70 26.20
C ASP A 91 -2.48 6.07 25.92
N SER A 92 -2.13 6.27 24.64
CA SER A 92 -0.87 6.89 24.23
C SER A 92 -0.84 8.39 24.58
N PRO A 93 0.33 8.96 24.97
CA PRO A 93 0.43 10.37 25.36
C PRO A 93 0.18 11.31 24.16
N LYS A 94 -0.70 12.30 24.38
CA LYS A 94 -1.06 13.33 23.39
C LYS A 94 0.06 14.37 23.24
N ILE A 95 0.72 14.42 22.09
CA ILE A 95 1.71 15.47 21.76
C ILE A 95 1.05 16.63 20.99
N ALA A 96 1.44 17.86 21.32
CA ALA A 96 0.95 19.10 20.74
C ALA A 96 1.44 19.29 19.29
N GLY A 97 0.52 19.52 18.36
CA GLY A 97 0.81 19.84 16.95
C GLY A 97 -0.12 19.19 15.92
N ILE A 98 -0.93 18.20 16.33
CA ILE A 98 -1.85 17.48 15.45
C ILE A 98 -3.13 18.31 15.27
N ASN A 99 -3.36 18.83 14.07
CA ASN A 99 -4.62 19.50 13.74
C ASN A 99 -5.70 18.47 13.34
N ARG A 100 -6.36 17.89 14.35
CA ARG A 100 -7.46 16.94 14.16
C ARG A 100 -8.74 17.58 13.60
N GLU A 101 -8.82 18.91 13.54
CA GLU A 101 -10.01 19.65 13.08
C GLU A 101 -10.08 19.85 11.55
N ARG A 102 -9.07 19.39 10.80
CA ARG A 102 -8.99 19.52 9.33
C ARG A 102 -8.89 18.20 8.57
N SER A 103 -9.41 17.10 9.11
CA SER A 103 -9.75 15.91 8.32
C SER A 103 -10.95 16.22 7.41
N GLY A 104 -10.70 16.96 6.33
CA GLY A 104 -11.73 17.46 5.42
C GLY A 104 -12.69 16.37 4.91
N GLN A 105 -13.99 16.63 5.05
CA GLN A 105 -15.08 16.18 4.17
C GLN A 105 -15.12 14.68 3.75
N TRP A 106 -14.71 13.75 4.59
CA TRP A 106 -15.02 12.34 4.33
C TRP A 106 -16.51 12.11 4.66
N ARG A 107 -17.35 12.06 3.62
CA ARG A 107 -18.80 11.82 3.76
C ARG A 107 -19.10 10.49 4.47
N ASN A 108 -18.16 9.55 4.43
CA ASN A 108 -18.24 8.27 5.11
C ASN A 108 -17.65 8.39 6.53
N PRO A 109 -18.47 8.31 7.60
CA PRO A 109 -17.99 8.43 8.98
C PRO A 109 -17.01 7.32 9.38
N ALA A 110 -17.15 6.11 8.84
CA ALA A 110 -16.25 5.01 9.13
C ALA A 110 -14.85 5.24 8.53
N LEU A 111 -14.78 5.87 7.36
CA LEU A 111 -13.52 6.27 6.74
C LEU A 111 -12.85 7.39 7.55
N ALA A 112 -13.62 8.41 7.96
CA ALA A 112 -13.12 9.49 8.79
C ALA A 112 -12.51 8.96 10.10
N ALA A 113 -13.22 8.06 10.80
CA ALA A 113 -12.76 7.47 12.06
C ALA A 113 -11.48 6.63 11.90
N GLU A 114 -11.25 6.02 10.73
CA GLU A 114 -10.00 5.29 10.46
C GLU A 114 -8.85 6.24 10.13
N LEU A 115 -9.11 7.28 9.32
CA LEU A 115 -8.11 8.30 8.97
C LEU A 115 -7.68 9.18 10.16
N GLU A 116 -8.49 9.26 11.21
CA GLU A 116 -8.08 9.90 12.48
C GLU A 116 -6.93 9.17 13.19
N LYS A 117 -6.64 7.92 12.82
CA LYS A 117 -5.57 7.10 13.39
C LYS A 117 -4.31 7.09 12.53
N VAL A 118 -4.23 7.91 11.48
CA VAL A 118 -3.15 7.85 10.47
C VAL A 118 -1.75 8.04 11.05
N ASP A 119 -1.63 8.57 12.27
CA ASP A 119 -0.39 8.76 13.01
C ASP A 119 -0.07 7.64 14.02
N ASP A 120 -0.85 6.57 14.07
CA ASP A 120 -0.64 5.43 14.96
C ASP A 120 -0.12 4.20 14.21
N TRP A 121 0.96 3.59 14.71
CA TRP A 121 1.60 2.45 14.05
C TRP A 121 0.79 1.15 14.09
N ASP A 122 0.06 0.91 15.18
CA ASP A 122 -0.69 -0.34 15.42
C ASP A 122 -2.18 -0.17 15.14
N ALA A 123 -2.75 1.01 15.40
CA ALA A 123 -4.20 1.21 15.37
C ALA A 123 -4.78 1.50 13.99
N PHE A 124 -3.96 1.94 13.04
CA PHE A 124 -4.39 2.26 11.68
C PHE A 124 -4.55 1.00 10.81
N ASP A 125 -5.74 0.82 10.24
CA ASP A 125 -6.03 -0.28 9.33
C ASP A 125 -6.09 0.20 7.86
N VAL A 126 -4.97 0.04 7.15
CA VAL A 126 -4.87 0.39 5.72
C VAL A 126 -5.79 -0.45 4.83
N PHE A 127 -6.06 -1.71 5.19
CA PHE A 127 -6.92 -2.61 4.42
C PHE A 127 -8.39 -2.20 4.55
N LYS A 128 -8.81 -1.77 5.74
CA LYS A 128 -10.13 -1.17 5.95
C LYS A 128 -10.30 0.13 5.18
N VAL A 129 -9.29 0.99 5.14
CA VAL A 129 -9.34 2.20 4.29
C VAL A 129 -9.46 1.82 2.81
N ALA A 130 -8.70 0.83 2.34
CA ALA A 130 -8.82 0.33 0.97
C ALA A 130 -10.23 -0.19 0.67
N ALA A 131 -10.84 -0.94 1.59
CA ALA A 131 -12.22 -1.42 1.44
C ALA A 131 -13.24 -0.27 1.40
N LEU A 132 -13.14 0.70 2.31
CA LEU A 132 -14.06 1.84 2.41
C LEU A 132 -13.96 2.82 1.23
N THR A 133 -12.88 2.75 0.47
CA THR A 133 -12.59 3.62 -0.69
C THR A 133 -12.74 2.90 -2.03
N GLY A 134 -13.11 1.61 -2.03
CA GLY A 134 -13.24 0.82 -3.26
C GLY A 134 -11.89 0.53 -3.94
N GLY A 135 -10.85 0.25 -3.15
CA GLY A 135 -9.49 -0.04 -3.64
C GLY A 135 -8.64 1.22 -3.89
N ARG A 136 -9.03 2.36 -3.31
CA ARG A 136 -8.39 3.66 -3.51
C ARG A 136 -7.93 4.33 -2.20
N PRO A 137 -7.02 3.69 -1.44
CA PRO A 137 -6.61 4.21 -0.14
C PRO A 137 -5.56 5.32 -0.19
N LEU A 138 -4.80 5.46 -1.30
CA LEU A 138 -3.57 6.28 -1.32
C LEU A 138 -3.88 7.78 -1.22
N GLU A 139 -4.80 8.28 -2.03
CA GLU A 139 -5.18 9.70 -1.94
C GLU A 139 -5.77 10.09 -0.58
N PRO A 140 -6.76 9.37 -0.01
CA PRO A 140 -7.30 9.70 1.30
C PRO A 140 -6.25 9.68 2.41
N VAL A 141 -5.37 8.67 2.41
CA VAL A 141 -4.32 8.54 3.41
C VAL A 141 -3.29 9.65 3.26
N ALA A 142 -2.79 9.90 2.05
CA ALA A 142 -1.81 10.95 1.81
C ALA A 142 -2.38 12.35 2.14
N MET A 143 -3.65 12.62 1.82
CA MET A 143 -4.32 13.86 2.22
C MET A 143 -4.47 13.95 3.74
N ALA A 144 -4.83 12.88 4.43
CA ALA A 144 -4.92 12.84 5.88
C ALA A 144 -3.55 13.14 6.54
N VAL A 145 -2.47 12.54 6.04
CA VAL A 145 -1.09 12.79 6.52
C VAL A 145 -0.68 14.24 6.28
N LEU A 146 -0.86 14.78 5.07
CA LEU A 146 -0.50 16.17 4.75
C LEU A 146 -1.25 17.17 5.64
N ASN A 147 -2.52 16.89 5.96
CA ASN A 147 -3.32 17.70 6.88
C ASN A 147 -2.91 17.53 8.35
N CYS A 148 -2.59 16.30 8.77
CA CYS A 148 -2.14 16.00 10.13
C CYS A 148 -0.92 16.84 10.53
N PHE A 149 0.00 17.06 9.59
CA PHE A 149 1.21 17.87 9.80
C PHE A 149 1.10 19.33 9.29
N ASP A 150 -0.09 19.74 8.85
CA ASP A 150 -0.45 21.08 8.33
C ASP A 150 0.46 21.57 7.17
N LEU A 151 0.99 20.63 6.37
CA LEU A 151 1.97 20.96 5.32
C LEU A 151 1.34 21.75 4.17
N ILE A 152 0.07 21.51 3.85
CA ILE A 152 -0.65 22.26 2.81
C ILE A 152 -0.73 23.74 3.17
N SER A 153 -1.09 24.06 4.42
CA SER A 153 -1.20 25.46 4.87
C SER A 153 0.18 26.12 5.01
N LYS A 154 1.13 25.45 5.68
CA LYS A 154 2.47 26.00 5.95
C LYS A 154 3.24 26.33 4.67
N LEU A 155 3.18 25.43 3.70
CA LEU A 155 3.86 25.58 2.40
C LEU A 155 2.98 26.29 1.34
N ARG A 156 1.74 26.67 1.69
CA ARG A 156 0.78 27.35 0.81
C ARG A 156 0.54 26.59 -0.50
N LEU A 157 0.43 25.26 -0.40
CA LEU A 157 0.26 24.39 -1.55
C LEU A 157 -1.16 24.52 -2.12
N PRO A 158 -1.34 24.60 -3.45
CA PRO A 158 -2.67 24.56 -4.05
C PRO A 158 -3.32 23.17 -3.85
N GLU A 159 -4.18 23.03 -2.84
CA GLU A 159 -4.79 21.75 -2.42
C GLU A 159 -5.43 20.97 -3.57
N LYS A 160 -6.11 21.66 -4.50
CA LYS A 160 -6.72 20.99 -5.66
C LYS A 160 -5.69 20.30 -6.56
N LYS A 161 -4.51 20.90 -6.73
CA LYS A 161 -3.41 20.31 -7.51
C LYS A 161 -2.77 19.14 -6.76
N VAL A 162 -2.66 19.23 -5.43
CA VAL A 162 -2.23 18.11 -4.57
C VAL A 162 -3.15 16.90 -4.77
N GLN A 163 -4.46 17.08 -4.64
CA GLN A 163 -5.45 16.02 -4.87
C GLN A 163 -5.36 15.44 -6.29
N ASN A 164 -5.24 16.29 -7.31
CA ASN A 164 -5.09 15.82 -8.69
C ASN A 164 -3.81 14.99 -8.90
N PHE A 165 -2.70 15.40 -8.28
CA PHE A 165 -1.46 14.64 -8.31
C PHE A 165 -1.63 13.27 -7.64
N LEU A 166 -2.13 13.25 -6.40
CA LEU A 166 -2.32 12.02 -5.63
C LEU A 166 -3.24 11.02 -6.34
N ARG A 167 -4.37 11.46 -6.88
CA ARG A 167 -5.28 10.61 -7.70
C ARG A 167 -4.60 10.11 -8.95
N GLY A 168 -3.83 10.96 -9.63
CA GLY A 168 -3.09 10.58 -10.82
C GLY A 168 -1.97 9.57 -10.55
N VAL A 169 -1.36 9.59 -9.37
CA VAL A 169 -0.41 8.57 -8.91
C VAL A 169 -1.12 7.28 -8.57
N GLU A 170 -2.22 7.36 -7.81
CA GLU A 170 -3.03 6.19 -7.45
C GLU A 170 -3.58 5.45 -8.67
N ASP A 171 -4.07 6.18 -9.67
CA ASP A 171 -4.54 5.61 -10.94
C ASP A 171 -3.40 4.94 -11.75
N ALA A 172 -2.13 5.27 -11.45
CA ALA A 172 -0.96 4.71 -12.11
C ALA A 172 -0.36 3.50 -11.37
N TYR A 173 -0.85 3.17 -10.17
CA TYR A 173 -0.55 1.87 -9.55
C TYR A 173 -1.31 0.75 -10.26
N LEU A 174 -0.60 -0.32 -10.58
CA LEU A 174 -1.20 -1.50 -11.20
C LEU A 174 -1.86 -2.40 -10.14
N ASN A 175 -2.81 -3.23 -10.57
CA ASN A 175 -3.49 -4.19 -9.70
C ASN A 175 -2.60 -5.41 -9.42
N ASN A 176 -1.48 -5.19 -8.73
CA ASN A 176 -0.61 -6.25 -8.24
C ASN A 176 -1.07 -6.71 -6.84
N PRO A 177 -0.81 -7.96 -6.41
CA PRO A 177 -1.17 -8.41 -5.07
C PRO A 177 -0.55 -7.59 -3.93
N TYR A 178 0.73 -7.22 -4.07
CA TYR A 178 1.52 -6.47 -3.07
C TYR A 178 1.86 -5.06 -3.54
N HIS A 179 2.61 -4.88 -4.65
CA HIS A 179 3.09 -3.57 -5.09
C HIS A 179 1.97 -2.76 -5.79
N ASN A 180 1.01 -2.29 -5.01
CA ASN A 180 -0.19 -1.55 -5.42
C ASN A 180 -0.39 -0.28 -4.57
N SER A 181 -1.47 0.47 -4.82
CA SER A 181 -1.77 1.71 -4.09
C SER A 181 -2.02 1.52 -2.58
N THR A 182 -2.41 0.32 -2.14
CA THR A 182 -2.58 -0.02 -0.71
C THR A 182 -1.23 -0.13 -0.02
N HIS A 183 -0.24 -0.74 -0.66
CA HIS A 183 1.14 -0.77 -0.14
C HIS A 183 1.69 0.65 -0.01
N ALA A 184 1.57 1.44 -1.07
CA ALA A 184 1.97 2.85 -1.04
C ALA A 184 1.29 3.65 0.10
N ALA A 185 0.00 3.40 0.33
CA ALA A 185 -0.74 4.01 1.44
C ALA A 185 -0.19 3.58 2.82
N ASP A 186 0.17 2.30 3.00
CA ASP A 186 0.77 1.80 4.25
C ASP A 186 2.16 2.42 4.48
N VAL A 187 2.97 2.60 3.43
CA VAL A 187 4.28 3.26 3.54
C VAL A 187 4.14 4.73 3.91
N VAL A 188 3.20 5.46 3.27
CA VAL A 188 2.88 6.85 3.63
C VAL A 188 2.41 6.96 5.08
N GLN A 189 1.57 6.03 5.53
CA GLN A 189 1.07 5.99 6.89
C GLN A 189 2.16 5.64 7.90
N GLY A 190 3.01 4.65 7.60
CA GLY A 190 4.15 4.29 8.43
C GLY A 190 5.07 5.47 8.69
N LEU A 191 5.28 6.32 7.67
CA LEU A 191 6.04 7.56 7.83
C LEU A 191 5.33 8.56 8.76
N ALA A 192 4.00 8.69 8.65
CA ALA A 192 3.22 9.55 9.55
C ALA A 192 3.31 9.10 11.01
N ALA A 193 3.24 7.79 11.28
CA ALA A 193 3.43 7.24 12.61
C ALA A 193 4.86 7.44 13.16
N LEU A 194 5.88 7.48 12.30
CA LEU A 194 7.22 7.90 12.70
C LEU A 194 7.24 9.40 13.03
N PHE A 195 6.60 10.25 12.23
CA PHE A 195 6.59 11.69 12.50
C PHE A 195 5.90 12.07 13.81
N ALA A 196 4.77 11.46 14.15
CA ALA A 196 3.94 11.93 15.27
C ALA A 196 4.54 11.67 16.66
N ASN A 197 5.25 10.56 16.84
CA ASN A 197 5.62 10.08 18.18
C ASN A 197 7.13 10.19 18.47
N ASN A 198 7.89 10.99 17.70
CA ASN A 198 9.35 10.91 17.75
C ASN A 198 10.13 12.23 17.63
N PRO A 199 11.33 12.31 18.25
CA PRO A 199 12.11 13.56 18.31
C PRO A 199 12.65 14.05 16.97
N PHE A 200 12.89 13.15 16.01
CA PHE A 200 13.52 13.55 14.73
C PHE A 200 12.63 14.48 13.91
N THR A 201 11.31 14.45 14.09
CA THR A 201 10.35 15.29 13.35
C THR A 201 10.62 16.78 13.54
N ALA A 202 10.96 17.19 14.76
CA ALA A 202 11.30 18.59 15.07
C ALA A 202 12.62 19.05 14.41
N GLN A 203 13.41 18.12 13.87
CA GLN A 203 14.70 18.37 13.21
C GLN A 203 14.55 18.48 11.68
N LEU A 204 13.35 18.24 11.16
CA LEU A 204 13.02 18.33 9.75
C LEU A 204 12.39 19.68 9.41
N THR A 205 12.70 20.16 8.21
CA THR A 205 11.97 21.25 7.58
C THR A 205 10.65 20.74 6.98
N ASP A 206 9.68 21.63 6.80
CA ASP A 206 8.41 21.26 6.15
C ASP A 206 8.62 20.73 4.72
N LEU A 207 9.64 21.22 4.00
CA LEU A 207 10.01 20.72 2.66
C LEU A 207 10.63 19.32 2.69
N GLU A 208 11.43 18.99 3.72
CA GLU A 208 11.93 17.63 3.92
C GLU A 208 10.78 16.67 4.19
N MET A 209 9.87 17.02 5.10
CA MET A 209 8.69 16.21 5.40
C MET A 209 7.81 16.00 4.16
N LEU A 210 7.53 17.07 3.40
CA LEU A 210 6.80 16.97 2.14
C LEU A 210 7.52 16.02 1.16
N SER A 211 8.84 16.18 1.00
CA SER A 211 9.62 15.36 0.07
C SER A 211 9.60 13.87 0.45
N MET A 212 9.69 13.56 1.74
CA MET A 212 9.60 12.17 2.22
C MET A 212 8.21 11.57 1.96
N ILE A 213 7.13 12.31 2.27
CA ILE A 213 5.76 11.85 2.00
C ILE A 213 5.55 11.61 0.50
N LEU A 214 5.98 12.55 -0.35
CA LEU A 214 5.85 12.40 -1.79
C LEU A 214 6.69 11.26 -2.35
N ALA A 215 7.87 10.98 -1.76
CA ALA A 215 8.65 9.80 -2.11
C ALA A 215 7.89 8.51 -1.78
N CYS A 216 7.32 8.38 -0.57
CA CYS A 216 6.48 7.23 -0.20
C CYS A 216 5.29 7.05 -1.16
N VAL A 217 4.62 8.15 -1.53
CA VAL A 217 3.47 8.15 -2.46
C VAL A 217 3.84 7.55 -3.83
N ILE A 218 5.07 7.76 -4.32
CA ILE A 218 5.47 7.34 -5.67
C ILE A 218 6.43 6.17 -5.71
N HIS A 219 6.93 5.66 -4.58
CA HIS A 219 8.12 4.80 -4.57
C HIS A 219 7.99 3.52 -5.40
N ASP A 220 6.76 3.05 -5.62
CA ASP A 220 6.41 1.86 -6.42
C ASP A 220 5.40 2.14 -7.54
N VAL A 221 5.17 3.42 -7.89
CA VAL A 221 4.14 3.75 -8.89
C VAL A 221 4.49 3.14 -10.25
N GLY A 222 3.54 2.44 -10.87
CA GLY A 222 3.76 1.73 -12.13
C GLY A 222 4.55 0.42 -12.01
N HIS A 223 4.70 -0.15 -10.81
CA HIS A 223 5.40 -1.42 -10.60
C HIS A 223 4.77 -2.56 -11.44
N PRO A 224 5.58 -3.31 -12.23
CA PRO A 224 5.07 -4.33 -13.16
C PRO A 224 4.72 -5.67 -12.50
N GLY A 225 4.86 -5.78 -11.18
CA GLY A 225 4.64 -7.00 -10.42
C GLY A 225 5.79 -8.01 -10.53
N VAL A 226 6.97 -7.56 -10.96
CA VAL A 226 8.16 -8.39 -11.17
C VAL A 226 9.44 -7.64 -10.75
N THR A 227 10.43 -8.41 -10.31
CA THR A 227 11.73 -7.91 -9.84
C THR A 227 12.61 -7.32 -10.95
N ASN A 228 13.58 -6.48 -10.57
CA ASN A 228 14.62 -5.97 -11.48
C ASN A 228 15.36 -7.11 -12.22
N GLU A 229 15.69 -8.20 -11.52
CA GLU A 229 16.37 -9.37 -12.09
C GLU A 229 15.53 -10.04 -13.20
N TYR A 230 14.21 -10.14 -13.01
CA TYR A 230 13.32 -10.66 -14.05
C TYR A 230 13.31 -9.77 -15.30
N LEU A 231 13.30 -8.44 -15.12
CA LEU A 231 13.34 -7.48 -16.24
C LEU A 231 14.65 -7.59 -17.05
N ILE A 232 15.78 -7.81 -16.36
CA ILE A 232 17.08 -8.06 -17.00
C ILE A 232 17.04 -9.36 -17.79
N ASN A 233 16.61 -10.46 -17.16
CA ASN A 233 16.60 -11.79 -17.78
C ASN A 233 15.64 -11.92 -18.97
N THR A 234 14.63 -11.06 -19.04
CA THR A 234 13.69 -10.98 -20.18
C THR A 234 14.08 -9.95 -21.23
N ASN A 235 15.19 -9.23 -21.06
CA ASN A 235 15.61 -8.12 -21.91
C ASN A 235 14.49 -7.06 -22.10
N ALA A 236 13.80 -6.71 -21.01
CA ALA A 236 12.76 -5.69 -21.07
C ALA A 236 13.32 -4.34 -21.54
N ASP A 237 12.53 -3.55 -22.26
CA ASP A 237 12.94 -2.22 -22.75
C ASP A 237 13.38 -1.30 -21.59
N SER A 238 12.78 -1.45 -20.42
CA SER A 238 13.16 -0.71 -19.20
C SER A 238 14.54 -1.10 -18.69
N ALA A 239 14.94 -2.38 -18.79
CA ALA A 239 16.27 -2.83 -18.41
C ALA A 239 17.34 -2.19 -19.31
N LEU A 240 17.09 -2.13 -20.63
CA LEU A 240 17.94 -1.42 -21.59
C LEU A 240 17.99 0.09 -21.31
N LEU A 241 16.84 0.71 -21.03
CA LEU A 241 16.74 2.15 -20.76
C LEU A 241 17.54 2.56 -19.51
N TYR A 242 17.49 1.76 -18.46
CA TYR A 242 18.15 2.02 -17.18
C TYR A 242 19.47 1.28 -17.01
N ASN A 243 19.98 0.62 -18.06
CA ASN A 243 21.26 -0.07 -18.10
C ASN A 243 21.43 -1.05 -16.92
N ASP A 244 20.38 -1.83 -16.65
CA ASP A 244 20.32 -2.83 -15.58
C ASP A 244 20.51 -2.29 -14.14
N GLN A 245 20.37 -0.97 -13.94
CA GLN A 245 20.57 -0.31 -12.64
C GLN A 245 19.26 0.20 -12.07
N SER A 246 18.82 -0.37 -10.93
CA SER A 246 17.63 0.04 -10.17
C SER A 246 16.44 0.35 -11.10
N ILE A 247 16.08 -0.63 -11.94
CA ILE A 247 15.21 -0.45 -13.11
C ILE A 247 13.82 0.03 -12.67
N ASN A 248 13.22 -0.67 -11.71
CA ASN A 248 11.94 -0.36 -11.12
C ASN A 248 11.99 1.03 -10.46
N GLU A 249 12.97 1.28 -9.59
CA GLU A 249 13.08 2.51 -8.82
C GLU A 249 13.26 3.76 -9.72
N ASN A 250 14.06 3.65 -10.78
CA ASN A 250 14.16 4.70 -11.79
C ASN A 250 12.83 4.91 -12.54
N GLY A 251 12.11 3.83 -12.85
CA GLY A 251 10.78 3.87 -13.45
C GLY A 251 9.76 4.60 -12.56
N HIS A 252 9.70 4.26 -11.28
CA HIS A 252 8.82 4.87 -10.28
C HIS A 252 9.08 6.37 -10.15
N ALA A 253 10.35 6.75 -9.99
CA ALA A 253 10.76 8.14 -9.94
C ALA A 253 10.40 8.89 -11.25
N ALA A 254 10.59 8.26 -12.41
CA ALA A 254 10.25 8.86 -13.70
C ALA A 254 8.74 9.10 -13.84
N VAL A 255 7.91 8.09 -13.55
CA VAL A 255 6.44 8.18 -13.62
C VAL A 255 5.91 9.24 -12.65
N GLY A 256 6.31 9.20 -11.38
CA GLY A 256 5.90 10.19 -10.38
C GLY A 256 6.28 11.62 -10.78
N MET A 257 7.50 11.83 -11.29
CA MET A 257 7.94 13.15 -11.75
C MET A 257 7.22 13.63 -13.01
N GLN A 258 6.86 12.74 -13.93
CA GLN A 258 6.05 13.07 -15.11
C GLN A 258 4.64 13.49 -14.70
N LEU A 259 4.04 12.80 -13.73
CA LEU A 259 2.73 13.15 -13.16
C LEU A 259 2.77 14.50 -12.47
N LEU A 260 3.82 14.79 -11.69
CA LEU A 260 4.00 16.07 -11.01
C LEU A 260 4.15 17.25 -11.99
N ARG A 261 4.81 17.03 -13.13
CA ARG A 261 5.05 18.06 -14.15
C ARG A 261 3.77 18.53 -14.87
N LYS A 262 2.67 17.76 -14.84
CA LYS A 262 1.40 18.17 -15.47
C LYS A 262 0.89 19.46 -14.81
N SER A 263 0.44 20.45 -15.59
CA SER A 263 -0.01 21.76 -15.05
C SER A 263 -1.15 21.65 -14.03
N SER A 264 -2.03 20.66 -14.21
CA SER A 264 -3.13 20.33 -13.28
C SER A 264 -2.68 19.72 -11.95
N ASN A 265 -1.45 19.22 -11.89
CA ASN A 265 -0.89 18.45 -10.78
C ASN A 265 0.25 19.18 -10.08
N ASN A 266 0.95 20.09 -10.76
CA ASN A 266 2.15 20.74 -10.22
C ASN A 266 1.80 21.75 -9.11
N PHE A 267 1.66 21.26 -7.88
CA PHE A 267 1.38 22.06 -6.69
C PHE A 267 2.63 22.74 -6.10
N ILE A 268 3.83 22.42 -6.60
CA ILE A 268 5.11 23.03 -6.17
C ILE A 268 5.68 24.02 -7.21
N GLU A 269 4.92 24.37 -8.25
CA GLU A 269 5.40 25.22 -9.35
C GLU A 269 5.77 26.65 -8.91
N ALA A 270 5.21 27.11 -7.79
CA ALA A 270 5.46 28.44 -7.23
C ALA A 270 6.65 28.47 -6.26
N LEU A 271 7.26 27.32 -5.95
CA LEU A 271 8.47 27.27 -5.13
C LEU A 271 9.63 27.96 -5.87
N PRO A 272 10.55 28.62 -5.15
CA PRO A 272 11.82 29.07 -5.71
C PRO A 272 12.59 27.92 -6.35
N ASP A 273 13.37 28.23 -7.38
CA ASP A 273 14.18 27.27 -8.14
C ASP A 273 15.04 26.34 -7.25
N GLU A 274 15.62 26.87 -6.19
CA GLU A 274 16.46 26.11 -5.25
C GLU A 274 15.63 25.07 -4.48
N GLU A 275 14.48 25.46 -3.95
CA GLU A 275 13.56 24.58 -3.23
C GLU A 275 12.93 23.52 -4.15
N TYR A 276 12.56 23.90 -5.38
CA TYR A 276 12.07 22.95 -6.37
C TYR A 276 13.13 21.87 -6.69
N ARG A 277 14.39 22.30 -6.90
CA ARG A 277 15.51 21.37 -7.14
C ARG A 277 15.81 20.52 -5.90
N PHE A 278 15.66 21.07 -4.71
CA PHE A 278 15.79 20.34 -3.45
C PHE A 278 14.74 19.23 -3.37
N VAL A 279 13.45 19.56 -3.47
CA VAL A 279 12.33 18.60 -3.42
C VAL A 279 12.52 17.48 -4.43
N ARG A 280 12.83 17.83 -5.69
CA ARG A 280 13.08 16.85 -6.74
C ARG A 280 14.24 15.91 -6.41
N ARG A 281 15.37 16.45 -5.95
CA ARG A 281 16.57 15.66 -5.62
C ARG A 281 16.33 14.74 -4.42
N THR A 282 15.64 15.24 -3.41
CA THR A 282 15.32 14.49 -2.20
C THR A 282 14.37 13.34 -2.53
N ILE A 283 13.28 13.59 -3.26
CA ILE A 283 12.35 12.54 -3.69
C ILE A 283 13.06 11.45 -4.50
N ILE A 284 13.79 11.83 -5.56
CA ILE A 284 14.50 10.86 -6.42
C ILE A 284 15.52 10.07 -5.60
N GLY A 285 16.28 10.74 -4.72
CA GLY A 285 17.27 10.09 -3.87
C GLY A 285 16.64 9.09 -2.90
N ILE A 286 15.43 9.37 -2.39
CA ILE A 286 14.71 8.45 -1.50
C ILE A 286 14.18 7.25 -2.28
N VAL A 287 13.50 7.47 -3.40
CA VAL A 287 12.95 6.38 -4.23
C VAL A 287 14.05 5.44 -4.72
N LEU A 288 15.19 5.97 -5.18
CA LEU A 288 16.32 5.11 -5.59
C LEU A 288 16.95 4.32 -4.43
N ALA A 289 16.76 4.76 -3.19
CA ALA A 289 17.30 4.07 -2.03
C ALA A 289 16.42 2.93 -1.51
N THR A 290 15.20 2.75 -2.05
CA THR A 290 14.35 1.60 -1.71
C THR A 290 14.80 0.31 -2.41
N ASP A 291 15.69 0.40 -3.40
CA ASP A 291 16.33 -0.77 -4.02
C ASP A 291 17.03 -1.64 -2.96
N MET A 292 16.54 -2.86 -2.80
CA MET A 292 17.02 -3.81 -1.80
C MET A 292 18.49 -4.23 -2.00
N VAL A 293 19.08 -4.03 -3.19
CA VAL A 293 20.53 -4.21 -3.41
C VAL A 293 21.33 -3.24 -2.53
N GLY A 294 20.82 -2.03 -2.30
CA GLY A 294 21.44 -0.99 -1.48
C GLY A 294 21.27 -1.17 0.04
N HIS A 295 20.34 -2.03 0.47
CA HIS A 295 19.90 -2.19 1.86
C HIS A 295 21.07 -2.30 2.85
N ALA A 296 21.94 -3.31 2.70
CA ALA A 296 22.99 -3.58 3.67
C ALA A 296 23.96 -2.40 3.84
N LYS A 297 24.22 -1.68 2.75
CA LYS A 297 25.05 -0.47 2.77
C LYS A 297 24.33 0.68 3.48
N LEU A 298 23.04 0.89 3.20
CA LEU A 298 22.23 1.94 3.82
C LEU A 298 22.17 1.76 5.36
N VAL A 299 21.89 0.55 5.84
CA VAL A 299 21.88 0.22 7.28
C VAL A 299 23.24 0.48 7.91
N LYS A 300 24.31 -0.03 7.28
CA LYS A 300 25.69 0.09 7.78
C LYS A 300 26.14 1.55 7.88
N ASP A 301 25.95 2.32 6.81
CA ASP A 301 26.38 3.71 6.73
C ASP A 301 25.59 4.58 7.73
N THR A 302 24.28 4.38 7.84
CA THR A 302 23.43 5.12 8.79
C THR A 302 23.81 4.81 10.23
N THR A 303 24.03 3.52 10.55
CA THR A 303 24.48 3.10 11.89
C THR A 303 25.85 3.69 12.23
N ALA A 304 26.77 3.73 11.27
CA ALA A 304 28.08 4.34 11.47
C ALA A 304 27.98 5.86 11.72
N ASN A 305 27.13 6.56 10.95
CA ASN A 305 26.89 7.98 11.13
C ASN A 305 26.24 8.28 12.49
N LEU A 306 25.26 7.48 12.92
CA LEU A 306 24.64 7.60 14.25
C LEU A 306 25.68 7.48 15.38
N ARG A 307 26.61 6.53 15.28
CA ARG A 307 27.70 6.38 16.27
C ARG A 307 28.66 7.57 16.28
N GLN A 308 28.91 8.18 15.12
CA GLN A 308 29.86 9.27 14.98
C GLN A 308 29.26 10.64 15.34
N LEU A 309 28.01 10.89 14.94
CA LEU A 309 27.38 12.21 14.94
C LEU A 309 26.23 12.31 15.95
N GLY A 310 25.78 11.20 16.52
CA GLY A 310 24.61 11.15 17.37
C GLY A 310 23.28 11.25 16.59
N PRO A 311 22.14 11.29 17.30
CA PRO A 311 20.80 11.24 16.70
C PRO A 311 20.28 12.58 16.17
N ASP A 312 20.97 13.69 16.44
CA ASP A 312 20.54 15.03 16.02
C ASP A 312 20.91 15.29 14.55
N LEU A 313 19.94 15.07 13.66
CA LEU A 313 20.02 15.27 12.21
C LEU A 313 20.34 16.73 11.81
N GLN A 314 20.10 17.73 12.66
CA GLN A 314 20.46 19.11 12.33
C GLN A 314 21.98 19.33 12.34
N THR A 315 22.71 18.46 13.05
CA THR A 315 24.18 18.50 13.09
C THR A 315 24.83 17.73 11.95
N TRP A 316 24.05 16.96 11.19
CA TRP A 316 24.57 16.10 10.14
C TRP A 316 24.90 16.92 8.89
N PRO A 317 26.03 16.62 8.21
CA PRO A 317 26.26 17.10 6.85
C PRO A 317 25.10 16.70 5.94
N GLU A 318 24.73 17.58 5.01
CA GLU A 318 23.56 17.42 4.11
C GLU A 318 23.48 16.02 3.46
N GLU A 319 24.58 15.53 2.89
CA GLU A 319 24.63 14.22 2.24
C GLU A 319 24.33 13.06 3.22
N LYS A 320 24.77 13.18 4.48
CA LYS A 320 24.49 12.18 5.51
C LYS A 320 23.06 12.32 6.01
N LYS A 321 22.54 13.54 6.14
CA LYS A 321 21.13 13.79 6.51
C LYS A 321 20.21 13.16 5.46
N GLN A 322 20.50 13.36 4.17
CA GLN A 322 19.78 12.72 3.07
C GLN A 322 19.77 11.19 3.20
N ARG A 323 20.90 10.56 3.57
CA ARG A 323 20.97 9.11 3.84
C ARG A 323 20.13 8.67 5.03
N ALA A 324 20.02 9.49 6.07
CA ALA A 324 19.11 9.21 7.18
C ALA A 324 17.64 9.26 6.73
N LEU A 325 17.25 10.23 5.89
CA LEU A 325 15.89 10.29 5.34
C LEU A 325 15.58 9.06 4.46
N GLN A 326 16.54 8.63 3.64
CA GLN A 326 16.48 7.39 2.86
C GLN A 326 16.24 6.18 3.78
N MET A 327 17.04 6.04 4.84
CA MET A 327 16.89 4.95 5.82
C MET A 327 15.51 4.95 6.49
N ILE A 328 14.99 6.12 6.87
CA ILE A 328 13.69 6.24 7.52
C ILE A 328 12.57 5.75 6.59
N VAL A 329 12.56 6.20 5.33
CA VAL A 329 11.56 5.76 4.34
C VAL A 329 11.75 4.28 3.99
N HIS A 330 12.99 3.81 3.88
CA HIS A 330 13.29 2.39 3.67
C HIS A 330 12.67 1.52 4.77
N CYS A 331 12.78 1.93 6.04
CA CYS A 331 12.12 1.24 7.15
C CYS A 331 10.59 1.21 7.05
N CYS A 332 9.97 2.26 6.50
CA CYS A 332 8.53 2.27 6.25
C CYS A 332 8.14 1.28 5.16
N ASP A 333 8.90 1.25 4.06
CA ASP A 333 8.66 0.39 2.90
C ASP A 333 8.72 -1.11 3.28
N ILE A 334 9.80 -1.53 3.94
CA ILE A 334 9.90 -2.92 4.42
C ILE A 334 9.21 -3.14 5.79
N GLY A 335 8.38 -2.20 6.22
CA GLY A 335 7.86 -2.13 7.59
C GLY A 335 6.69 -3.05 7.88
N ASN A 336 6.05 -3.63 6.86
CA ASN A 336 4.78 -4.35 7.06
C ASN A 336 4.88 -5.51 8.05
N PRO A 337 5.96 -6.33 8.07
CA PRO A 337 6.04 -7.41 9.06
C PRO A 337 6.29 -6.94 10.51
N ALA A 338 6.54 -5.63 10.72
CA ALA A 338 6.62 -4.98 12.03
C ALA A 338 5.32 -4.29 12.45
N LYS A 339 4.23 -4.49 11.70
CA LYS A 339 2.86 -4.12 12.08
C LYS A 339 2.24 -5.23 12.96
N PRO A 340 1.06 -5.00 13.57
CA PRO A 340 0.33 -6.07 14.26
C PRO A 340 0.24 -7.35 13.41
N LEU A 341 0.30 -8.50 14.09
CA LEU A 341 0.45 -9.81 13.45
C LEU A 341 -0.59 -10.05 12.33
N GLU A 342 -1.83 -9.63 12.54
CA GLU A 342 -2.90 -9.74 11.55
C GLU A 342 -2.57 -9.04 10.23
N TYR A 343 -2.05 -7.82 10.28
CA TYR A 343 -1.66 -7.08 9.08
C TYR A 343 -0.39 -7.66 8.45
N SER A 344 0.58 -8.06 9.29
CA SER A 344 1.82 -8.72 8.86
C SER A 344 1.55 -10.00 8.06
N LEU A 345 0.55 -10.79 8.47
CA LEU A 345 0.14 -12.00 7.75
C LEU A 345 -0.51 -11.67 6.40
N GLN A 346 -1.44 -10.69 6.35
CA GLN A 346 -2.05 -10.25 5.10
C GLN A 346 -1.01 -9.72 4.09
N TRP A 347 -0.01 -8.97 4.56
CA TRP A 347 1.09 -8.52 3.71
C TRP A 347 1.98 -9.66 3.25
N THR A 348 2.27 -10.64 4.12
CA THR A 348 2.99 -11.86 3.77
C THR A 348 2.28 -12.64 2.66
N GLU A 349 0.95 -12.78 2.75
CA GLU A 349 0.14 -13.43 1.72
C GLU A 349 0.28 -12.75 0.37
N ARG A 350 0.16 -11.41 0.36
CA ARG A 350 0.24 -10.59 -0.84
C ARG A 350 1.60 -10.69 -1.52
N ILE A 351 2.70 -10.56 -0.77
CA ILE A 351 4.05 -10.65 -1.36
C ILE A 351 4.34 -12.06 -1.87
N MET A 352 3.87 -13.10 -1.18
CA MET A 352 4.01 -14.47 -1.66
C MET A 352 3.19 -14.71 -2.93
N ALA A 353 1.95 -14.19 -3.01
CA ALA A 353 1.12 -14.29 -4.20
C ALA A 353 1.78 -13.62 -5.41
N GLU A 354 2.38 -12.44 -5.23
CA GLU A 354 3.09 -11.74 -6.30
C GLU A 354 4.37 -12.47 -6.73
N ASN A 355 5.19 -12.93 -5.78
CA ASN A 355 6.37 -13.74 -6.06
C ASN A 355 6.01 -15.02 -6.83
N PHE A 356 4.94 -15.70 -6.44
CA PHE A 356 4.50 -16.91 -7.12
C PHE A 356 3.93 -16.62 -8.52
N ALA A 357 3.29 -15.46 -8.72
CA ALA A 357 2.87 -15.03 -10.04
C ALA A 357 4.08 -14.80 -10.97
N GLN A 358 5.16 -14.21 -10.47
CA GLN A 358 6.44 -14.11 -11.19
C GLN A 358 7.00 -15.51 -11.49
N GLY A 359 7.08 -16.42 -10.51
CA GLY A 359 7.63 -17.76 -10.72
C GLY A 359 6.87 -18.60 -11.73
N ASP A 360 5.55 -18.47 -11.77
CA ASP A 360 4.72 -19.12 -12.80
C ASP A 360 4.93 -18.51 -14.19
N ARG A 361 5.26 -17.22 -14.26
CA ARG A 361 5.63 -16.56 -15.51
C ARG A 361 7.00 -17.03 -16.00
N GLU A 362 8.00 -17.07 -15.13
CA GLU A 362 9.34 -17.60 -15.42
C GLU A 362 9.25 -19.04 -15.94
N ARG A 363 8.45 -19.89 -15.29
CA ARG A 363 8.23 -21.28 -15.74
C ARG A 363 7.60 -21.35 -17.14
N ARG A 364 6.60 -20.52 -17.44
CA ARG A 364 5.96 -20.45 -18.78
C ARG A 364 6.92 -19.97 -19.86
N GLU A 365 7.84 -19.09 -19.50
CA GLU A 365 8.85 -18.51 -20.39
C GLU A 365 10.13 -19.36 -20.49
N ASN A 366 10.17 -20.53 -19.83
CA ASN A 366 11.34 -21.42 -19.73
C ASN A 366 12.58 -20.76 -19.11
N LEU A 367 12.37 -19.82 -18.19
CA LEU A 367 13.42 -19.20 -17.39
C LEU A 367 13.64 -19.98 -16.08
N PRO A 368 14.84 -19.91 -15.48
CA PRO A 368 15.05 -20.36 -14.11
C PRO A 368 14.09 -19.63 -13.16
N VAL A 369 13.37 -20.38 -12.33
CA VAL A 369 12.47 -19.78 -11.33
C VAL A 369 13.30 -19.09 -10.24
N SER A 370 13.01 -17.81 -10.00
CA SER A 370 13.71 -16.98 -9.05
C SER A 370 13.58 -17.51 -7.61
N PRO A 371 14.58 -17.24 -6.74
CA PRO A 371 14.45 -17.51 -5.31
C PRO A 371 13.14 -16.94 -4.75
N LEU A 372 12.50 -17.69 -3.85
CA LEU A 372 11.20 -17.33 -3.24
C LEU A 372 9.98 -17.27 -4.19
N CYS A 373 10.16 -17.53 -5.49
CA CYS A 373 9.07 -17.48 -6.48
C CYS A 373 8.48 -18.86 -6.80
N ASP A 374 9.10 -19.96 -6.37
CA ASP A 374 8.58 -21.32 -6.60
C ASP A 374 7.63 -21.78 -5.48
N ARG A 375 6.32 -21.65 -5.72
CA ARG A 375 5.25 -22.05 -4.78
C ARG A 375 5.33 -23.52 -4.30
N ASP A 376 5.98 -24.40 -5.05
CA ASP A 376 6.12 -25.81 -4.68
C ASP A 376 7.33 -26.07 -3.76
N ARG A 377 8.27 -25.12 -3.67
CA ARG A 377 9.56 -25.31 -2.98
C ARG A 377 9.80 -24.35 -1.83
N VAL A 378 9.12 -23.20 -1.80
CA VAL A 378 9.32 -22.18 -0.77
C VAL A 378 8.90 -22.68 0.61
N ASP A 379 9.81 -22.49 1.57
CA ASP A 379 9.55 -22.62 3.00
C ASP A 379 9.20 -21.22 3.55
N VAL A 380 7.90 -20.89 3.53
CA VAL A 380 7.41 -19.55 3.89
C VAL A 380 7.81 -19.19 5.33
N PRO A 381 7.58 -20.03 6.36
CA PRO A 381 8.01 -19.72 7.72
C PRO A 381 9.51 -19.41 7.83
N LYS A 382 10.37 -20.24 7.21
CA LYS A 382 11.82 -19.99 7.22
C LYS A 382 12.19 -18.69 6.52
N SER A 383 11.54 -18.37 5.39
CA SER A 383 11.77 -17.11 4.67
C SER A 383 11.43 -15.91 5.54
N GLN A 384 10.27 -15.94 6.20
CA GLN A 384 9.82 -14.86 7.09
C GLN A 384 10.75 -14.69 8.30
N LEU A 385 11.16 -15.80 8.95
CA LEU A 385 12.13 -15.75 10.05
C LEU A 385 13.46 -15.12 9.61
N THR A 386 13.94 -15.48 8.42
CA THR A 386 15.18 -14.92 7.87
C THR A 386 15.03 -13.43 7.59
N PHE A 387 13.91 -13.01 7.01
CA PHE A 387 13.64 -11.60 6.72
C PHE A 387 13.53 -10.75 8.00
N LEU A 388 12.78 -11.23 9.00
CA LEU A 388 12.63 -10.56 10.29
C LEU A 388 13.99 -10.37 10.99
N GLU A 389 14.83 -11.41 11.02
CA GLU A 389 16.07 -11.39 11.78
C GLU A 389 17.21 -10.64 11.07
N TYR A 390 17.37 -10.84 9.77
CA TYR A 390 18.56 -10.35 9.06
C TYR A 390 18.32 -9.08 8.24
N VAL A 391 17.08 -8.73 7.95
CA VAL A 391 16.73 -7.51 7.18
C VAL A 391 16.05 -6.49 8.08
N MET A 392 14.95 -6.87 8.72
CA MET A 392 14.12 -5.92 9.46
C MET A 392 14.70 -5.52 10.80
N ARG A 393 15.09 -6.48 11.66
CA ARG A 393 15.59 -6.17 13.00
C ARG A 393 16.76 -5.18 12.98
N PRO A 394 17.80 -5.31 12.12
CA PRO A 394 18.86 -4.32 12.03
C PRO A 394 18.36 -2.91 11.64
N CYS A 395 17.36 -2.82 10.77
CA CYS A 395 16.77 -1.55 10.37
C CYS A 395 16.05 -0.86 11.52
N PHE A 396 15.18 -1.59 12.20
CA PHE A 396 14.40 -1.02 13.30
C PHE A 396 15.26 -0.75 14.54
N GLU A 397 16.33 -1.49 14.79
CA GLU A 397 17.31 -1.15 15.84
C GLU A 397 18.06 0.15 15.52
N ALA A 398 18.46 0.38 14.26
CA ALA A 398 19.04 1.66 13.86
C ALA A 398 18.01 2.81 13.98
N LEU A 399 16.75 2.52 13.64
CA LEU A 399 15.65 3.49 13.70
C LEU A 399 15.36 3.99 15.12
N ARG A 400 15.67 3.21 16.17
CA ARG A 400 15.48 3.64 17.58
C ARG A 400 16.16 4.96 17.92
N ALA A 401 17.26 5.28 17.24
CA ALA A 401 17.96 6.53 17.48
C ALA A 401 17.18 7.75 16.98
N PHE A 402 16.40 7.60 15.91
CA PHE A 402 15.56 8.66 15.35
C PHE A 402 14.14 8.62 15.94
N ALA A 403 13.58 7.42 16.02
CA ALA A 403 12.20 7.16 16.38
C ALA A 403 12.07 6.07 17.46
N PRO A 404 12.46 6.36 18.72
CA PRO A 404 12.53 5.36 19.78
C PRO A 404 11.18 4.73 20.14
N GLU A 405 10.08 5.49 20.10
CA GLU A 405 8.75 4.98 20.50
C GLU A 405 8.20 4.02 19.46
N THR A 406 8.13 4.46 18.20
CA THR A 406 7.64 3.64 17.09
C THR A 406 8.55 2.45 16.82
N ALA A 407 9.88 2.61 16.94
CA ALA A 407 10.80 1.49 16.78
C ALA A 407 10.63 0.44 17.89
N ALA A 408 10.31 0.83 19.13
CA ALA A 408 10.03 -0.13 20.20
C ALA A 408 8.76 -0.94 19.91
N ILE A 409 7.70 -0.28 19.42
CA ILE A 409 6.47 -0.94 18.96
C ILE A 409 6.77 -1.93 17.83
N ALA A 410 7.47 -1.46 16.80
CA ALA A 410 7.84 -2.27 15.63
C ALA A 410 8.69 -3.50 16.02
N LEU A 411 9.69 -3.34 16.90
CA LEU A 411 10.54 -4.43 17.37
C LEU A 411 9.77 -5.45 18.21
N ARG A 412 8.78 -5.01 18.99
CA ARG A 412 7.86 -5.91 19.70
C ARG A 412 7.02 -6.72 18.71
N ASN A 413 6.49 -6.08 17.67
CA ASN A 413 5.69 -6.76 16.64
C ASN A 413 6.55 -7.75 15.82
N ILE A 414 7.79 -7.40 15.49
CA ILE A 414 8.78 -8.31 14.89
C ILE A 414 8.96 -9.56 15.76
N GLU A 415 9.07 -9.39 17.08
CA GLU A 415 9.20 -10.51 18.02
C GLU A 415 7.94 -11.39 18.09
N VAL A 416 6.75 -10.79 18.04
CA VAL A 416 5.48 -11.53 17.95
C VAL A 416 5.42 -12.33 16.65
N GLY A 417 5.76 -11.71 15.52
CA GLY A 417 5.83 -12.37 14.22
C GLY A 417 6.85 -13.52 14.20
N ARG A 418 8.03 -13.31 14.79
CA ARG A 418 9.07 -14.35 14.92
C ARG A 418 8.52 -15.58 15.66
N ARG A 419 7.88 -15.39 16.83
CA ARG A 419 7.29 -16.51 17.59
C ARG A 419 6.21 -17.23 16.80
N HIS A 420 5.34 -16.49 16.11
CA HIS A 420 4.34 -17.08 15.24
C HIS A 420 4.97 -18.01 14.20
N TRP A 421 5.99 -17.54 13.46
CA TRP A 421 6.63 -18.32 12.40
C TRP A 421 7.48 -19.49 12.91
N GLU A 422 8.02 -19.43 14.13
CA GLU A 422 8.72 -20.56 14.77
C GLU A 422 7.79 -21.72 15.13
N GLU A 423 6.54 -21.41 15.48
CA GLU A 423 5.53 -22.40 15.81
C GLU A 423 4.88 -23.03 14.57
N GLN A 424 5.06 -22.41 13.38
CA GLN A 424 4.56 -22.98 12.14
C GLN A 424 5.41 -24.17 11.68
N PRO A 425 4.81 -25.33 11.40
CA PRO A 425 5.54 -26.44 10.82
C PRO A 425 6.05 -26.06 9.43
N ARG A 426 7.09 -26.75 8.94
CA ARG A 426 7.47 -26.67 7.53
C ARG A 426 6.24 -26.99 6.67
N ARG A 427 5.74 -25.99 5.95
CA ARG A 427 4.65 -26.12 4.99
C ARG A 427 5.17 -25.64 3.64
N HIS A 428 5.09 -26.50 2.64
CA HIS A 428 5.20 -26.07 1.25
C HIS A 428 3.99 -25.18 0.94
N ALA A 429 4.16 -24.09 0.18
CA ALA A 429 3.06 -23.17 -0.10
C ALA A 429 1.89 -23.84 -0.87
N SER A 430 2.13 -24.98 -1.53
CA SER A 430 1.09 -25.82 -2.13
C SER A 430 0.12 -26.46 -1.13
N SER A 431 0.53 -26.65 0.13
CA SER A 431 -0.41 -26.97 1.22
C SER A 431 -0.94 -25.66 1.80
N THR A 432 -2.01 -25.16 1.19
CA THR A 432 -2.87 -24.04 1.61
C THR A 432 -2.45 -23.40 2.93
N LEU A 433 -1.52 -22.44 2.85
CA LEU A 433 -1.54 -21.34 3.80
C LEU A 433 -2.81 -20.52 3.48
N PHE A 434 -3.08 -20.26 2.19
CA PHE A 434 -4.24 -19.52 1.70
C PHE A 434 -4.59 -19.98 0.26
N PRO A 435 -5.86 -20.14 -0.13
CA PRO A 435 -6.23 -20.42 -1.52
C PRO A 435 -5.83 -19.22 -2.40
N LEU A 436 -4.78 -19.41 -3.21
CA LEU A 436 -4.19 -18.39 -4.09
C LEU A 436 -5.10 -18.01 -5.29
N ASP A 437 -6.27 -18.62 -5.42
CA ASP A 437 -7.22 -18.36 -6.50
C ASP A 437 -8.05 -17.07 -6.27
N ASP A 438 -8.02 -16.50 -5.06
CA ASP A 438 -8.90 -15.38 -4.63
C ASP A 438 -8.22 -13.99 -4.60
N LEU A 439 -7.00 -13.84 -5.14
CA LEU A 439 -6.23 -12.57 -5.12
C LEU A 439 -6.07 -11.90 -6.49
N ARG A 440 -6.89 -12.25 -7.48
CA ARG A 440 -6.87 -11.65 -8.83
C ARG A 440 -7.87 -10.52 -9.01
#